data_AF-A0A661ZC69-F1
#
_entry.id   AF-A0A661ZC69-F1
#
_cell.length_a   1.000
_cell.length_b   1.000
_cell.length_c   1.000
_cell.angle_alpha   90.00
_cell.angle_beta   90.00
_cell.angle_gamma   90.00
#
_symmetry.space_group_name_H-M   'P 1'
#
loop_
_entity.id
_entity.type
_entity.pdbx_description
1 polymer ?
#
loop_
_entity_poly.entity_id
_entity_poly.type
_entity_poly.pdbx_seq_one_letter_code
_entity_poly.pdbx_strand_id
1 'polypeptide(L)'
;NRFAILNENYVYADFKTRVNGSYKLLRSILEYAAAHPAEIKEMLEEADQKSIQRGNLPAVADSFAIKYDGYPTPEKITIKAFEADTIPGKRGYWRYKKSDRKVTVTVPYIADYYATESIKFPYAYILSIPIEGVIENLRTHGIQIEQLTEDLETEVERFKIEELSPYKRINQGHYTNQIKGEYINETKVFPVGTFVIRTAQPLGSLAAYLLEPQTDDGLLKWNFFDRYLVPQWGGSYYPYPVYRILEKTELETKRIN
;
A
#
# COMPACT_ATOMS: atom_id res chain seq x y z
N ASN A 1 -1.98 -12.65 -1.62
CA ASN A 1 -0.83 -12.46 -0.68
C ASN A 1 0.36 -13.30 -1.12
N ARG A 2 1.59 -12.84 -0.89
CA ARG A 2 2.83 -13.58 -1.25
C ARG A 2 3.78 -13.59 -0.05
N PHE A 3 4.70 -14.55 -0.02
CA PHE A 3 5.79 -14.52 0.95
C PHE A 3 6.73 -13.35 0.64
N ALA A 4 7.00 -12.53 1.66
CA ALA A 4 7.93 -11.42 1.57
C ALA A 4 8.92 -11.53 2.73
N ILE A 5 10.20 -11.31 2.43
CA ILE A 5 11.28 -11.30 3.42
C ILE A 5 12.09 -10.02 3.18
N LEU A 6 12.17 -9.19 4.21
CA LEU A 6 13.04 -8.01 4.21
C LEU A 6 14.35 -8.38 4.90
N ASN A 7 15.47 -8.24 4.17
CA ASN A 7 16.80 -8.51 4.67
C ASN A 7 17.57 -7.21 4.89
N GLU A 8 17.75 -6.83 6.14
CA GLU A 8 18.63 -5.74 6.55
C GLU A 8 19.90 -6.26 7.22
N ASN A 9 21.05 -5.94 6.64
CA ASN A 9 22.33 -6.30 7.23
C ASN A 9 22.77 -5.28 8.28
N TYR A 10 23.43 -5.77 9.32
CA TYR A 10 24.02 -4.93 10.35
C TYR A 10 25.04 -3.94 9.75
N VAL A 11 24.71 -2.64 9.83
CA VAL A 11 25.46 -1.56 9.14
C VAL A 11 26.93 -1.46 9.56
N TYR A 12 27.28 -1.92 10.76
CA TYR A 12 28.66 -1.86 11.26
C TYR A 12 29.50 -3.11 10.95
N ALA A 13 28.92 -4.12 10.30
CA ALA A 13 29.71 -5.23 9.76
C ALA A 13 30.48 -4.79 8.51
N ASP A 14 31.69 -5.33 8.33
CA ASP A 14 32.48 -5.05 7.13
C ASP A 14 31.75 -5.52 5.86
N PHE A 15 32.14 -4.97 4.72
CA PHE A 15 31.46 -5.23 3.45
C PHE A 15 31.43 -6.73 3.10
N LYS A 16 32.54 -7.45 3.30
CA LYS A 16 32.61 -8.89 2.99
C LYS A 16 31.66 -9.68 3.88
N THR A 17 31.59 -9.35 5.17
CA THR A 17 30.64 -9.99 6.10
C THR A 17 29.18 -9.74 5.70
N ARG A 18 28.81 -8.50 5.33
CA ARG A 18 27.44 -8.19 4.88
C ARG A 18 27.06 -8.93 3.59
N VAL A 19 27.97 -8.98 2.62
CA VAL A 19 27.77 -9.74 1.37
C VAL A 19 27.58 -11.23 1.67
N ASN A 20 28.44 -11.81 2.50
CA ASN A 20 28.34 -13.22 2.86
C ASN A 20 27.08 -13.53 3.67
N GLY A 21 26.68 -12.65 4.59
CA GLY A 21 25.44 -12.79 5.36
C GLY A 21 24.22 -12.82 4.45
N SER A 22 24.12 -11.85 3.54
CA SER A 22 23.04 -11.78 2.56
C SER A 22 23.03 -13.00 1.64
N TYR A 23 24.19 -13.40 1.11
CA TYR A 23 24.30 -14.57 0.24
C TYR A 23 23.82 -15.84 0.95
N LYS A 24 24.26 -16.06 2.19
CA LYS A 24 23.86 -17.22 2.98
C LYS A 24 22.37 -17.22 3.29
N LEU A 25 21.80 -16.08 3.66
CA LEU A 25 20.35 -15.97 3.92
C LEU A 25 19.55 -16.31 2.65
N LEU A 26 19.90 -15.69 1.52
CA LEU A 26 19.23 -15.95 0.24
C LEU A 26 19.35 -17.43 -0.15
N ARG A 27 20.53 -18.02 0.00
CA ARG A 27 20.76 -19.44 -0.24
C ARG A 27 19.88 -20.32 0.66
N SER A 28 19.80 -20.03 1.96
CA SER A 28 18.94 -20.78 2.89
C SER A 28 17.46 -20.68 2.53
N ILE A 29 16.99 -19.50 2.11
CA ILE A 29 15.60 -19.32 1.65
C ILE A 29 15.34 -20.18 0.40
N LEU A 30 16.27 -20.18 -0.56
CA LEU A 30 16.12 -20.96 -1.79
C LEU A 30 16.19 -22.47 -1.52
N GLU A 31 17.10 -22.92 -0.65
CA GLU A 31 17.18 -24.32 -0.22
C GLU A 31 15.90 -24.76 0.48
N TYR A 32 15.32 -23.92 1.36
CA TYR A 32 14.03 -24.19 1.98
C TYR A 32 12.90 -24.27 0.94
N ALA A 33 12.81 -23.28 0.04
CA ALA A 33 11.77 -23.26 -0.98
C ALA A 33 11.83 -24.47 -1.92
N ALA A 34 13.05 -24.92 -2.25
CA ALA A 34 13.26 -26.12 -3.07
C ALA A 34 12.90 -27.42 -2.35
N ALA A 35 13.07 -27.48 -1.02
CA ALA A 35 12.71 -28.62 -0.20
C ALA A 35 11.19 -28.68 0.13
N HIS A 36 10.50 -27.54 0.14
CA HIS A 36 9.09 -27.40 0.53
C HIS A 36 8.15 -26.88 -0.58
N PRO A 37 8.25 -27.34 -1.85
CA PRO A 37 7.51 -26.71 -2.95
C PRO A 37 5.99 -26.96 -2.87
N ALA A 38 5.55 -28.11 -2.35
CA ALA A 38 4.12 -28.43 -2.25
C ALA A 38 3.43 -27.56 -1.20
N GLU A 39 4.02 -27.49 0.00
CA GLU A 39 3.54 -26.66 1.12
C GLU A 39 3.45 -25.17 0.72
N ILE A 40 4.50 -24.65 0.08
CA ILE A 40 4.50 -23.25 -0.38
C ILE A 40 3.39 -23.00 -1.40
N LYS A 41 3.18 -23.91 -2.36
CA LYS A 41 2.10 -23.77 -3.35
C LYS A 41 0.73 -23.80 -2.70
N GLU A 42 0.49 -24.74 -1.80
CA GLU A 42 -0.76 -24.86 -1.06
C GLU A 42 -1.08 -23.57 -0.28
N MET A 43 -0.10 -23.04 0.46
CA MET A 43 -0.27 -21.78 1.20
C MET A 43 -0.57 -20.59 0.28
N LEU A 44 0.05 -20.53 -0.91
CA LEU A 44 -0.21 -19.48 -1.89
C LEU A 44 -1.61 -19.59 -2.50
N GLU A 45 -2.01 -20.81 -2.87
CA GLU A 45 -3.35 -21.09 -3.41
C GLU A 45 -4.42 -20.76 -2.38
N GLU A 46 -4.25 -21.18 -1.12
CA GLU A 46 -5.17 -20.87 -0.04
C GLU A 46 -5.29 -19.35 0.18
N ALA A 47 -4.16 -18.64 0.17
CA ALA A 47 -4.16 -17.18 0.30
C ALA A 47 -4.90 -16.49 -0.85
N ASP A 48 -4.74 -16.97 -2.08
CA ASP A 48 -5.43 -16.43 -3.26
C ASP A 48 -6.93 -16.72 -3.20
N GLN A 49 -7.33 -17.93 -2.81
CA GLN A 49 -8.74 -18.27 -2.61
C GLN A 49 -9.38 -17.41 -1.52
N LYS A 50 -8.70 -17.18 -0.40
CA LYS A 50 -9.17 -16.28 0.66
C LYS A 50 -9.38 -14.85 0.16
N SER A 51 -8.43 -14.31 -0.61
CA SER A 51 -8.57 -12.97 -1.19
C SER A 51 -9.73 -12.88 -2.19
N ILE A 52 -9.88 -13.86 -3.07
CA ILE A 52 -10.98 -13.91 -4.05
C ILE A 52 -12.34 -14.03 -3.35
N GLN A 53 -12.46 -14.92 -2.36
CA GLN A 53 -13.69 -15.11 -1.59
C GLN A 53 -14.08 -13.84 -0.83
N ARG A 54 -13.11 -13.18 -0.18
CA ARG A 54 -13.32 -11.91 0.52
C ARG A 54 -13.89 -10.84 -0.41
N GLY A 55 -13.34 -10.69 -1.62
CA GLY A 55 -13.84 -9.71 -2.58
C GLY A 55 -15.19 -10.08 -3.23
N ASN A 56 -15.52 -11.37 -3.35
CA ASN A 56 -16.82 -11.81 -3.89
C ASN A 56 -17.98 -11.56 -2.93
N LEU A 57 -17.71 -11.66 -1.62
CA LEU A 57 -18.69 -11.53 -0.55
C LEU A 57 -18.05 -10.76 0.61
N PRO A 58 -17.76 -9.45 0.45
CA PRO A 58 -17.27 -8.65 1.57
C PRO A 58 -18.33 -8.69 2.67
N ALA A 59 -17.95 -9.17 3.85
CA ALA A 59 -18.89 -9.23 4.97
C ALA A 59 -19.28 -7.79 5.36
N VAL A 60 -20.49 -7.59 5.89
CA VAL A 60 -20.97 -6.26 6.32
C VAL A 60 -20.02 -5.60 7.34
N ALA A 61 -19.32 -6.41 8.13
CA ALA A 61 -18.31 -5.98 9.11
C ALA A 61 -16.85 -6.13 8.62
N ASP A 62 -16.63 -6.55 7.37
CA ASP A 62 -15.29 -6.68 6.81
C ASP A 62 -14.67 -5.30 6.67
N SER A 63 -13.53 -5.12 7.35
CA SER A 63 -12.82 -3.86 7.38
C SER A 63 -11.43 -4.02 6.78
N PHE A 64 -11.01 -2.98 6.07
CA PHE A 64 -9.68 -2.86 5.50
C PHE A 64 -8.95 -1.69 6.14
N ALA A 65 -7.82 -1.99 6.76
CA ALA A 65 -7.02 -1.00 7.44
C ALA A 65 -6.28 -0.14 6.42
N ILE A 66 -6.43 1.17 6.56
CA ILE A 66 -5.82 2.17 5.67
C ILE A 66 -4.70 2.93 6.37
N LYS A 67 -4.61 2.84 7.69
CA LYS A 67 -3.51 3.38 8.50
C LYS A 67 -3.15 2.42 9.62
N TYR A 68 -1.87 2.39 9.94
CA TYR A 68 -1.29 1.48 10.92
C TYR A 68 -0.34 2.24 11.83
N ASP A 69 -0.29 1.85 13.10
CA ASP A 69 0.75 2.28 14.04
C ASP A 69 1.50 1.07 14.58
N GLY A 70 2.80 1.24 14.77
CA GLY A 70 3.71 0.24 15.32
C GLY A 70 3.77 0.34 16.85
N TYR A 71 3.68 -0.81 17.50
CA TYR A 71 3.69 -0.97 18.95
C TYR A 71 4.83 -1.91 19.38
N PRO A 72 5.37 -1.72 20.59
CA PRO A 72 6.40 -2.61 21.12
C PRO A 72 5.81 -3.98 21.40
N THR A 73 6.53 -5.03 20.99
CA THR A 73 6.24 -6.39 21.41
C THR A 73 6.36 -6.54 22.94
N PRO A 74 5.72 -7.54 23.55
CA PRO A 74 5.83 -7.78 25.00
C PRO A 74 7.28 -7.97 25.46
N GLU A 75 8.11 -8.60 24.61
CA GLU A 75 9.51 -8.82 24.87
C GLU A 75 10.36 -7.71 24.24
N LYS A 76 11.34 -7.21 25.00
CA LYS A 76 12.38 -6.31 24.47
C LYS A 76 13.45 -7.12 23.76
N ILE A 77 14.12 -6.49 22.81
CA ILE A 77 15.28 -7.09 22.13
C ILE A 77 16.59 -6.50 22.64
N THR A 78 17.57 -7.37 22.87
CA THR A 78 18.94 -6.97 23.21
C THR A 78 19.79 -6.96 21.95
N ILE A 79 20.32 -5.78 21.61
CA ILE A 79 21.17 -5.59 20.44
C ILE A 79 22.56 -5.11 20.83
N LYS A 80 23.57 -5.57 20.08
CA LYS A 80 24.92 -5.01 20.14
C LYS A 80 24.94 -3.76 19.27
N ALA A 81 25.43 -2.66 19.81
CA ALA A 81 25.48 -1.36 19.16
C ALA A 81 26.83 -0.66 19.43
N PHE A 82 26.99 0.51 18.84
CA PHE A 82 28.08 1.43 19.13
C PHE A 82 27.48 2.75 19.61
N GLU A 83 28.12 3.38 20.57
CA GLU A 83 27.79 4.76 20.91
C GLU A 83 28.08 5.69 19.74
N ALA A 84 27.30 6.76 19.61
CA ALA A 84 27.51 7.79 18.61
C ALA A 84 27.99 9.09 19.27
N ASP A 85 29.09 9.64 18.77
CA ASP A 85 29.56 10.98 19.12
C ASP A 85 28.73 12.02 18.35
N THR A 86 28.38 13.11 19.00
CA THR A 86 27.78 14.28 18.34
C THR A 86 28.88 15.15 17.74
N ILE A 87 28.78 15.41 16.44
CA ILE A 87 29.66 16.35 15.74
C ILE A 87 28.83 17.52 15.20
N PRO A 88 29.39 18.74 15.15
CA PRO A 88 28.69 19.89 14.57
C PRO A 88 28.26 19.61 13.14
N GLY A 89 26.97 19.76 12.85
CA GLY A 89 26.44 19.71 11.48
C GLY A 89 26.34 21.08 10.83
N LYS A 90 25.80 21.12 9.61
CA LYS A 90 25.48 22.37 8.92
C LYS A 90 24.08 22.85 9.34
N ARG A 91 23.89 24.16 9.48
CA ARG A 91 22.60 24.81 9.82
C ARG A 91 21.99 24.40 11.18
N GLY A 92 22.83 24.23 12.21
CA GLY A 92 22.36 24.08 13.60
C GLY A 92 21.89 22.68 14.02
N TYR A 93 21.99 21.68 13.14
CA TYR A 93 21.71 20.29 13.50
C TYR A 93 22.98 19.56 13.92
N TRP A 94 22.89 18.72 14.95
CA TRP A 94 23.94 17.77 15.30
C TRP A 94 23.95 16.62 14.30
N ARG A 95 25.16 16.17 13.92
CA ARG A 95 25.32 14.91 13.19
C ARG A 95 25.89 13.87 14.14
N TYR A 96 25.53 12.61 13.91
CA TYR A 96 26.06 11.49 14.67
C TYR A 96 27.22 10.85 13.91
N LYS A 97 28.34 10.66 14.60
CA LYS A 97 29.48 9.87 14.12
C LYS A 97 29.57 8.62 14.99
N LYS A 98 29.54 7.44 14.35
CA LYS A 98 29.78 6.18 15.05
C LYS A 98 31.15 6.23 15.76
N SER A 99 31.16 5.91 17.05
CA SER A 99 32.39 5.70 17.82
C SER A 99 32.80 4.23 17.81
N ASP A 100 33.96 3.90 18.38
CA ASP A 100 34.39 2.51 18.58
C ASP A 100 33.94 1.92 19.93
N ARG A 101 33.22 2.70 20.75
CA ARG A 101 32.72 2.28 22.06
C ARG A 101 31.51 1.38 21.87
N LYS A 102 31.71 0.09 22.12
CA LYS A 102 30.67 -0.94 22.01
C LYS A 102 29.75 -0.86 23.23
N VAL A 103 28.45 -0.92 22.97
CA VAL A 103 27.43 -0.97 24.00
C VAL A 103 26.44 -2.07 23.66
N THR A 104 25.91 -2.73 24.69
CA THR A 104 24.78 -3.65 24.53
C THR A 104 23.57 -2.95 25.12
N VAL A 105 22.53 -2.78 24.30
CA VAL A 105 21.31 -2.07 24.71
C VAL A 105 20.12 -2.99 24.57
N THR A 106 19.22 -2.90 25.54
CA THR A 106 17.93 -3.57 25.50
C THR A 106 16.87 -2.52 25.19
N VAL A 107 16.24 -2.64 24.02
CA VAL A 107 15.32 -1.64 23.48
C VAL A 107 13.93 -2.26 23.24
N PRO A 108 12.85 -1.46 23.29
CA PRO A 108 11.55 -1.91 22.80
C PRO A 108 11.68 -2.34 21.34
N TYR A 109 11.13 -3.50 21.01
CA TYR A 109 11.10 -4.00 19.64
C TYR A 109 9.76 -3.67 19.02
N ILE A 110 9.73 -2.68 18.13
CA ILE A 110 8.50 -2.24 17.46
C ILE A 110 8.25 -3.17 16.27
N ALA A 111 7.40 -4.17 16.46
CA ALA A 111 7.09 -5.17 15.44
C ALA A 111 5.63 -5.62 15.40
N ASP A 112 4.81 -5.21 16.38
CA ASP A 112 3.36 -5.40 16.33
C ASP A 112 2.74 -4.18 15.67
N TYR A 113 1.89 -4.38 14.66
CA TYR A 113 1.21 -3.28 13.96
C TYR A 113 -0.29 -3.46 14.07
N TYR A 114 -0.99 -2.38 14.44
CA TYR A 114 -2.43 -2.38 14.57
C TYR A 114 -3.06 -1.27 13.72
N ALA A 115 -4.24 -1.58 13.19
CA ALA A 115 -5.01 -0.61 12.44
C ALA A 115 -5.47 0.54 13.35
N THR A 116 -5.25 1.77 12.92
CA THR A 116 -5.75 2.98 13.60
C THR A 116 -6.93 3.60 12.86
N GLU A 117 -7.04 3.32 11.56
CA GLU A 117 -8.17 3.72 10.74
C GLU A 117 -8.48 2.58 9.76
N SER A 118 -9.76 2.29 9.57
CA SER A 118 -10.24 1.25 8.67
C SER A 118 -11.49 1.68 7.96
N ILE A 119 -11.68 1.15 6.76
CA ILE A 119 -12.86 1.35 5.92
C ILE A 119 -13.57 0.01 5.71
N LYS A 120 -14.76 0.01 5.12
CA LYS A 120 -15.33 -1.22 4.56
C LYS A 120 -14.53 -1.68 3.35
N PHE A 121 -14.32 -2.98 3.21
CA PHE A 121 -13.67 -3.54 2.03
C PHE A 121 -14.66 -3.53 0.85
N PRO A 122 -14.36 -2.87 -0.28
CA PRO A 122 -15.32 -2.74 -1.37
C PRO A 122 -15.37 -4.00 -2.23
N TYR A 123 -16.49 -4.21 -2.91
CA TYR A 123 -16.67 -5.23 -3.95
C TYR A 123 -15.85 -4.90 -5.21
N ALA A 124 -15.86 -3.64 -5.63
CA ALA A 124 -15.10 -3.17 -6.78
C ALA A 124 -14.79 -1.68 -6.69
N TYR A 125 -13.78 -1.26 -7.44
CA TYR A 125 -13.49 0.14 -7.73
C TYR A 125 -13.86 0.47 -9.17
N ILE A 126 -14.40 1.68 -9.39
CA ILE A 126 -14.57 2.25 -10.72
C ILE A 126 -13.65 3.46 -10.85
N LEU A 127 -12.78 3.45 -11.85
CA LEU A 127 -11.94 4.59 -12.20
C LEU A 127 -12.61 5.35 -13.35
N SER A 128 -13.26 6.47 -13.03
CA SER A 128 -14.11 7.22 -13.96
C SER A 128 -13.34 7.98 -15.04
N ILE A 129 -12.05 8.21 -14.83
CA ILE A 129 -11.16 8.94 -15.74
C ILE A 129 -9.94 8.07 -16.03
N PRO A 130 -9.58 7.82 -17.31
CA PRO A 130 -8.38 7.08 -17.66
C PRO A 130 -7.13 7.89 -17.32
N ILE A 131 -6.50 7.58 -16.19
CA ILE A 131 -5.20 8.14 -15.82
C ILE A 131 -4.15 7.09 -16.14
N GLU A 132 -3.41 7.31 -17.24
CA GLU A 132 -2.45 6.32 -17.78
C GLU A 132 -1.48 5.82 -16.70
N GLY A 133 -0.85 6.73 -15.94
CA GLY A 133 0.10 6.33 -14.90
C GLY A 133 -0.50 5.49 -13.78
N VAL A 134 -1.79 5.64 -13.47
CA VAL A 134 -2.50 4.78 -12.51
C VAL A 134 -2.72 3.40 -13.12
N ILE A 135 -3.24 3.33 -14.35
CA ILE A 135 -3.53 2.08 -15.05
C ILE A 135 -2.24 1.27 -15.28
N GLU A 136 -1.17 1.91 -15.75
CA GLU A 136 0.14 1.29 -15.94
C GLU A 136 0.73 0.76 -14.62
N ASN A 137 0.57 1.52 -13.52
CA ASN A 137 1.04 1.08 -12.21
C ASN A 137 0.29 -0.17 -11.73
N LEU A 138 -1.05 -0.17 -11.83
CA LEU A 138 -1.87 -1.34 -11.49
C LEU A 138 -1.48 -2.56 -12.33
N ARG A 139 -1.29 -2.40 -13.65
CA ARG A 139 -0.82 -3.47 -14.54
C ARG A 139 0.58 -3.98 -14.16
N THR A 140 1.50 -3.08 -13.78
CA THR A 140 2.85 -3.44 -13.35
C THR A 140 2.84 -4.32 -12.11
N HIS A 141 1.92 -4.08 -11.18
CA HIS A 141 1.69 -4.95 -10.04
C HIS A 141 1.01 -6.29 -10.40
N GLY A 142 0.47 -6.43 -11.61
CA GLY A 142 -0.29 -7.59 -12.05
C GLY A 142 -1.75 -7.58 -11.61
N ILE A 143 -2.29 -6.41 -11.23
CA ILE A 143 -3.71 -6.26 -10.87
C ILE A 143 -4.54 -6.39 -12.16
N GLN A 144 -5.57 -7.22 -12.10
CA GLN A 144 -6.51 -7.41 -13.19
C GLN A 144 -7.42 -6.19 -13.29
N ILE A 145 -7.54 -5.68 -14.51
CA ILE A 145 -8.36 -4.52 -14.86
C ILE A 145 -9.37 -4.97 -15.89
N GLU A 146 -10.59 -4.48 -15.71
CA GLU A 146 -11.71 -4.71 -16.58
C GLU A 146 -12.22 -3.37 -17.15
N GLN A 147 -13.01 -3.44 -18.21
CA GLN A 147 -13.78 -2.31 -18.74
C GLN A 147 -15.23 -2.69 -18.86
N LEU A 148 -16.12 -1.75 -18.55
CA LEU A 148 -17.55 -1.90 -18.79
C LEU A 148 -17.82 -2.16 -20.28
N THR A 149 -18.71 -3.10 -20.59
CA THR A 149 -19.16 -3.39 -21.95
C THR A 149 -20.43 -2.67 -22.35
N GLU A 150 -21.11 -2.04 -21.40
CA GLU A 150 -22.28 -1.19 -21.56
C GLU A 150 -22.29 -0.07 -20.51
N ASP A 151 -23.23 0.88 -20.61
CA ASP A 151 -23.41 1.91 -19.59
C ASP A 151 -23.93 1.28 -18.30
N LEU A 152 -23.41 1.73 -17.15
CA LEU A 152 -23.78 1.23 -15.83
C LEU A 152 -24.31 2.37 -14.97
N GLU A 153 -25.56 2.26 -14.52
CA GLU A 153 -26.09 3.07 -13.44
C GLU A 153 -26.08 2.26 -12.14
N THR A 154 -25.38 2.73 -11.12
CA THR A 154 -25.28 2.00 -9.85
C THR A 154 -25.04 2.92 -8.66
N GLU A 155 -25.33 2.42 -7.46
CA GLU A 155 -24.97 3.08 -6.21
C GLU A 155 -23.48 2.92 -5.94
N VAL A 156 -22.81 4.03 -5.67
CA VAL A 156 -21.39 4.09 -5.38
C VAL A 156 -21.11 4.98 -4.17
N GLU A 157 -20.00 4.72 -3.51
CA GLU A 157 -19.39 5.70 -2.63
C GLU A 157 -18.32 6.48 -3.39
N ARG A 158 -18.43 7.81 -3.35
CA ARG A 158 -17.34 8.69 -3.78
C ARG A 158 -16.65 9.32 -2.59
N PHE A 159 -15.35 9.54 -2.72
CA PHE A 159 -14.61 10.28 -1.70
C PHE A 159 -14.77 11.79 -1.91
N LYS A 160 -15.35 12.46 -0.93
CA LYS A 160 -15.48 13.92 -0.90
C LYS A 160 -14.28 14.51 -0.17
N ILE A 161 -13.43 15.20 -0.92
CA ILE A 161 -12.23 15.87 -0.40
C ILE A 161 -12.65 17.08 0.44
N GLU A 162 -12.21 17.13 1.70
CA GLU A 162 -12.34 18.30 2.56
C GLU A 162 -11.03 19.11 2.61
N GLU A 163 -9.90 18.40 2.68
CA GLU A 163 -8.57 18.99 2.71
C GLU A 163 -7.63 18.15 1.86
N LEU A 164 -6.85 18.79 0.99
CA LEU A 164 -5.74 18.18 0.26
C LEU A 164 -4.56 19.13 0.31
N SER A 165 -3.44 18.68 0.89
CA SER A 165 -2.24 19.49 1.06
C SER A 165 -0.96 18.63 0.90
N PRO A 166 0.14 19.21 0.42
CA PRO A 166 1.40 18.48 0.32
C PRO A 166 2.14 18.42 1.67
N TYR A 167 2.85 17.32 1.95
CA TYR A 167 3.86 17.30 3.00
C TYR A 167 4.93 18.38 2.74
N LYS A 168 5.47 18.97 3.81
CA LYS A 168 6.47 20.04 3.71
C LYS A 168 7.86 19.56 3.32
N ARG A 169 8.16 18.27 3.51
CA ARG A 169 9.47 17.67 3.24
C ARG A 169 9.37 16.75 2.04
N ILE A 170 10.33 16.91 1.13
CA ILE A 170 10.48 16.01 -0.01
C ILE A 170 10.86 14.60 0.47
N ASN A 171 10.16 13.59 -0.04
CA ASN A 171 10.46 12.17 0.16
C ASN A 171 10.65 11.51 -1.22
N GLN A 172 11.84 11.00 -1.50
CA GLN A 172 12.18 10.38 -2.79
C GLN A 172 11.78 11.18 -4.05
N GLY A 173 11.83 12.51 -3.98
CA GLY A 173 11.44 13.39 -5.10
C GLY A 173 10.00 13.91 -5.05
N HIS A 174 9.20 13.45 -4.08
CA HIS A 174 7.78 13.79 -3.95
C HIS A 174 7.50 14.68 -2.74
N TYR A 175 6.67 15.69 -2.93
CA TYR A 175 5.88 16.27 -1.85
C TYR A 175 4.58 15.49 -1.77
N THR A 176 4.61 14.38 -1.02
CA THR A 176 3.48 13.45 -0.96
C THR A 176 2.23 14.14 -0.44
N ASN A 177 1.06 13.64 -0.83
CA ASN A 177 -0.21 14.24 -0.44
C ASN A 177 -0.64 13.86 0.98
N GLN A 178 -1.32 14.79 1.64
CA GLN A 178 -2.12 14.60 2.84
C GLN A 178 -3.55 14.90 2.47
N ILE A 179 -4.46 13.97 2.76
CA ILE A 179 -5.88 14.13 2.45
C ILE A 179 -6.76 13.89 3.67
N LYS A 180 -7.83 14.67 3.77
CA LYS A 180 -8.97 14.43 4.66
C LYS A 180 -10.26 14.52 3.87
N GLY A 181 -11.26 13.78 4.31
CA GLY A 181 -12.55 13.75 3.68
C GLY A 181 -13.38 12.58 4.18
N GLU A 182 -14.50 12.40 3.52
CA GLU A 182 -15.51 11.40 3.88
C GLU A 182 -16.04 10.72 2.63
N TYR A 183 -16.56 9.51 2.80
CA TYR A 183 -17.31 8.83 1.75
C TYR A 183 -18.77 9.26 1.78
N ILE A 184 -19.31 9.54 0.60
CA ILE A 184 -20.73 9.81 0.43
C ILE A 184 -21.32 8.91 -0.64
N ASN A 185 -22.54 8.43 -0.41
CA ASN A 185 -23.28 7.61 -1.36
C ASN A 185 -23.89 8.50 -2.45
N GLU A 186 -23.82 8.04 -3.69
CA GLU A 186 -24.56 8.59 -4.81
C GLU A 186 -24.90 7.51 -5.84
N THR A 187 -26.01 7.67 -6.55
CA THR A 187 -26.29 6.92 -7.77
C THR A 187 -25.61 7.65 -8.93
N LYS A 188 -24.82 6.92 -9.71
CA LYS A 188 -24.05 7.51 -10.81
C LYS A 188 -24.08 6.62 -12.05
N VAL A 189 -24.16 7.27 -13.21
CA VAL A 189 -24.02 6.62 -14.52
C VAL A 189 -22.54 6.66 -14.95
N PHE A 190 -22.02 5.50 -15.33
CA PHE A 190 -20.69 5.32 -15.91
C PHE A 190 -20.83 4.82 -17.34
N PRO A 191 -20.20 5.48 -18.33
CA PRO A 191 -20.32 5.06 -19.72
C PRO A 191 -19.55 3.76 -20.00
N VAL A 192 -19.93 3.07 -21.07
CA VAL A 192 -19.18 1.96 -21.66
C VAL A 192 -17.68 2.30 -21.80
N GLY A 193 -16.81 1.34 -21.50
CA GLY A 193 -15.36 1.51 -21.53
C GLY A 193 -14.74 2.06 -20.24
N THR A 194 -15.55 2.45 -19.24
CA THR A 194 -15.04 2.85 -17.91
C THR A 194 -14.32 1.69 -17.24
N PHE A 195 -13.21 1.98 -16.55
CA PHE A 195 -12.37 0.96 -15.94
C PHE A 195 -12.94 0.46 -14.62
N VAL A 196 -12.91 -0.85 -14.44
CA VAL A 196 -13.38 -1.57 -13.24
C VAL A 196 -12.23 -2.39 -12.68
N ILE A 197 -12.03 -2.32 -11.37
CA ILE A 197 -11.06 -3.12 -10.63
C ILE A 197 -11.81 -3.85 -9.53
N ARG A 198 -12.15 -5.12 -9.77
CA ARG A 198 -12.79 -5.98 -8.77
C ARG A 198 -11.81 -6.31 -7.66
N THR A 199 -12.28 -6.37 -6.41
CA THR A 199 -11.44 -6.83 -5.30
C THR A 199 -11.40 -8.35 -5.18
N ALA A 200 -12.30 -9.07 -5.88
CA ALA A 200 -12.35 -10.52 -5.99
C ALA A 200 -11.22 -11.10 -6.87
N GLN A 201 -9.97 -10.83 -6.51
CA GLN A 201 -8.77 -11.30 -7.19
C GLN A 201 -7.62 -11.49 -6.18
N PRO A 202 -6.56 -12.25 -6.52
CA PRO A 202 -5.42 -12.50 -5.63
C PRO A 202 -4.76 -11.24 -5.03
N LEU A 203 -4.82 -10.12 -5.76
CA LEU A 203 -4.24 -8.83 -5.40
C LEU A 203 -5.30 -7.81 -4.95
N GLY A 204 -6.52 -8.24 -4.60
CA GLY A 204 -7.62 -7.34 -4.22
C GLY A 204 -7.28 -6.37 -3.09
N SER A 205 -6.59 -6.86 -2.05
CA SER A 205 -6.14 -6.01 -0.94
C SER A 205 -5.06 -5.00 -1.35
N LEU A 206 -4.20 -5.34 -2.32
CA LEU A 206 -3.24 -4.38 -2.88
C LEU A 206 -3.96 -3.33 -3.74
N ALA A 207 -4.93 -3.74 -4.56
CA ALA A 207 -5.78 -2.82 -5.31
C ALA A 207 -6.45 -1.81 -4.38
N ALA A 208 -7.05 -2.28 -3.28
CA ALA A 208 -7.63 -1.41 -2.26
C ALA A 208 -6.56 -0.47 -1.65
N TYR A 209 -5.42 -1.01 -1.25
CA TYR A 209 -4.35 -0.19 -0.66
C TYR A 209 -3.85 0.93 -1.59
N LEU A 210 -3.78 0.66 -2.90
CA LEU A 210 -3.33 1.62 -3.91
C LEU A 210 -4.41 2.65 -4.27
N LEU A 211 -5.68 2.25 -4.32
CA LEU A 211 -6.79 3.06 -4.83
C LEU A 211 -7.53 3.87 -3.76
N GLU A 212 -7.48 3.44 -2.50
CA GLU A 212 -8.05 4.20 -1.38
C GLU A 212 -7.26 5.51 -1.16
N PRO A 213 -7.91 6.68 -1.16
CA PRO A 213 -7.21 7.96 -1.13
C PRO A 213 -6.49 8.22 0.20
N GLN A 214 -6.98 7.63 1.29
CA GLN A 214 -6.48 7.88 2.65
C GLN A 214 -5.39 6.91 3.11
N THR A 215 -4.96 5.97 2.27
CA THR A 215 -3.88 5.04 2.64
C THR A 215 -2.56 5.77 2.77
N ASP A 216 -1.72 5.29 3.68
CA ASP A 216 -0.45 5.92 4.01
C ASP A 216 0.64 5.77 2.94
N ASP A 217 0.44 4.86 1.97
CA ASP A 217 1.36 4.58 0.85
C ASP A 217 0.64 4.34 -0.51
N GLY A 218 -0.59 4.83 -0.67
CA GLY A 218 -1.38 4.66 -1.90
C GLY A 218 -0.99 5.58 -3.07
N LEU A 219 -1.67 5.43 -4.21
CA LEU A 219 -1.34 6.20 -5.43
C LEU A 219 -1.62 7.70 -5.27
N LEU A 220 -2.64 8.08 -4.50
CA LEU A 220 -2.88 9.48 -4.17
C LEU A 220 -1.75 10.07 -3.32
N LYS A 221 -1.26 9.32 -2.32
CA LYS A 221 -0.12 9.72 -1.50
C LYS A 221 1.08 10.09 -2.37
N TRP A 222 1.34 9.29 -3.41
CA TRP A 222 2.47 9.42 -4.32
C TRP A 222 2.21 10.29 -5.56
N ASN A 223 1.22 11.19 -5.50
CA ASN A 223 0.95 12.22 -6.51
C ASN A 223 0.47 11.69 -7.88
N PHE A 224 0.02 10.44 -8.00
CA PHE A 224 -0.42 9.88 -9.30
C PHE A 224 -1.69 10.57 -9.85
N PHE A 225 -2.49 11.17 -8.98
CA PHE A 225 -3.75 11.84 -9.36
C PHE A 225 -3.62 13.36 -9.49
N ASP A 226 -2.48 13.96 -9.14
CA ASP A 226 -2.35 15.42 -8.99
C ASP A 226 -2.65 16.18 -10.27
N ARG A 227 -2.17 15.68 -11.43
CA ARG A 227 -2.42 16.29 -12.74
C ARG A 227 -3.90 16.38 -13.09
N TYR A 228 -4.71 15.47 -12.55
CA TYR A 228 -6.15 15.51 -12.70
C TYR A 228 -6.77 16.35 -11.58
N LEU A 229 -6.50 16.06 -10.31
CA LEU A 229 -7.16 16.70 -9.18
C LEU A 229 -6.98 18.22 -9.13
N VAL A 230 -5.82 18.72 -9.56
CA VAL A 230 -5.49 20.15 -9.51
C VAL A 230 -5.73 20.76 -10.89
N PRO A 231 -6.87 21.43 -11.12
CA PRO A 231 -7.10 22.09 -12.40
C PRO A 231 -6.09 23.22 -12.63
N GLN A 232 -5.83 23.52 -13.90
CA GLN A 232 -4.99 24.67 -14.28
C GLN A 232 -5.61 26.01 -13.79
N TRP A 233 -6.93 26.07 -13.71
CA TRP A 233 -7.69 27.26 -13.36
C TRP A 233 -8.76 26.94 -12.31
N GLY A 234 -8.97 27.86 -11.36
CA GLY A 234 -9.94 27.72 -10.28
C GLY A 234 -9.30 27.35 -8.94
N GLY A 235 -10.01 27.64 -7.85
CA GLY A 235 -9.53 27.42 -6.48
C GLY A 235 -9.97 26.09 -5.86
N SER A 236 -10.60 25.21 -6.63
CA SER A 236 -11.19 23.96 -6.13
C SER A 236 -10.59 22.76 -6.85
N TYR A 237 -10.43 21.66 -6.11
CA TYR A 237 -10.00 20.38 -6.69
C TYR A 237 -11.14 19.72 -7.47
N TYR A 238 -10.80 18.97 -8.52
CA TYR A 238 -11.77 18.06 -9.11
C TYR A 238 -12.10 16.90 -8.16
N PRO A 239 -13.28 16.26 -8.28
CA PRO A 239 -13.62 15.10 -7.47
C PRO A 239 -12.62 13.97 -7.67
N TYR A 240 -12.28 13.23 -6.60
CA TYR A 240 -11.44 12.04 -6.71
C TYR A 240 -12.07 11.03 -7.69
N PRO A 241 -11.34 10.55 -8.71
CA PRO A 241 -11.95 9.82 -9.83
C PRO A 241 -12.12 8.33 -9.55
N VAL A 242 -11.85 7.87 -8.33
CA VAL A 242 -12.05 6.48 -7.92
C VAL A 242 -13.30 6.39 -7.04
N TYR A 243 -14.24 5.58 -7.51
CA TYR A 243 -15.50 5.28 -6.85
C TYR A 243 -15.47 3.86 -6.31
N ARG A 244 -16.20 3.61 -5.23
CA ARG A 244 -16.32 2.28 -4.64
C ARG A 244 -17.72 1.75 -4.83
N ILE A 245 -17.82 0.50 -5.25
CA ILE A 245 -19.02 -0.30 -5.10
C ILE A 245 -18.80 -1.16 -3.86
N LEU A 246 -19.63 -0.98 -2.83
CA LEU A 246 -19.51 -1.76 -1.60
C LEU A 246 -20.20 -3.11 -1.69
N GLU A 247 -21.43 -3.10 -2.19
CA GLU A 247 -22.28 -4.28 -2.25
C GLU A 247 -22.02 -5.09 -3.53
N LYS A 248 -22.45 -6.35 -3.53
CA LYS A 248 -22.35 -7.18 -4.74
C LYS A 248 -23.24 -6.59 -5.84
N THR A 249 -22.63 -6.25 -6.97
CA THR A 249 -23.32 -5.69 -8.15
C THR A 249 -22.96 -6.49 -9.38
N GLU A 250 -23.95 -6.73 -10.25
CA GLU A 250 -23.71 -7.31 -11.57
C GLU A 250 -23.03 -6.26 -12.45
N LEU A 251 -21.85 -6.60 -12.99
CA LEU A 251 -21.07 -5.67 -13.82
C LEU A 251 -20.70 -6.39 -15.13
N GLU A 252 -21.33 -5.99 -16.22
CA GLU A 252 -21.01 -6.45 -17.56
C GLU A 252 -19.68 -5.84 -18.02
N THR A 253 -18.66 -6.69 -18.11
CA THR A 253 -17.26 -6.27 -18.19
C THR A 253 -16.43 -7.20 -19.05
N LYS A 254 -15.35 -6.66 -19.63
CA LYS A 254 -14.30 -7.44 -20.30
C LYS A 254 -12.93 -7.14 -19.67
N ARG A 255 -12.11 -8.18 -19.51
CA ARG A 255 -10.71 -8.00 -19.07
C ARG A 255 -9.87 -7.34 -20.17
N ILE A 256 -8.92 -6.52 -19.75
CA ILE A 256 -8.01 -5.82 -20.67
C ILE A 256 -6.53 -6.15 -20.44
N ASN A 257 -6.22 -7.05 -19.50
CA ASN A 257 -4.90 -7.62 -19.25
C ASN A 257 -4.98 -9.02 -18.64
#